data_AF-A0A4R6MBX2-F1
#
_entry.id   AF-A0A4R6MBX2-F1
#
_cell.length_a   1.000
_cell.length_b   1.000
_cell.length_c   1.000
_cell.angle_alpha   90.00
_cell.angle_beta   90.00
_cell.angle_gamma   90.00
#
_symmetry.space_group_name_H-M   'P 1'
#
loop_
_entity.id
_entity.type
_entity.pdbx_description
1 polymer ?
#
loop_
_entity_poly.entity_id
_entity_poly.type
_entity_poly.pdbx_seq_one_letter_code
_entity_poly.pdbx_strand_id
1 'polypeptide(L)'
;MKILAVLLSMALFLTGCATTTIQNGDALTEFKPVLSEDKEALRASFVGKWLSKQPTKEGGMRETLVERFNDGQYLIEFKVYDAAGTMTITQKEFGVWGVSGGVYFTMYRGLIERGELYPSDPSDAYNYDSYRILETSQKQLEYLSLSSGNRFTYQKVE
;
A
#
# COMPACT_ATOMS: atom_id res chain seq x y z
N MET A 1 -61.23 -30.63 -39.71
CA MET A 1 -61.66 -31.69 -38.78
C MET A 1 -60.52 -31.93 -37.79
N LYS A 2 -60.86 -32.09 -36.52
CA LYS A 2 -60.05 -31.94 -35.28
C LYS A 2 -58.72 -32.72 -35.22
N ILE A 3 -57.77 -32.19 -34.44
CA ILE A 3 -56.89 -32.79 -33.39
C ILE A 3 -55.75 -31.76 -33.15
N LEU A 4 -55.80 -30.88 -32.15
CA LEU A 4 -55.43 -31.04 -30.73
C LEU A 4 -54.00 -31.60 -30.51
N ALA A 5 -53.05 -30.71 -30.21
CA ALA A 5 -51.88 -31.04 -29.38
C ALA A 5 -51.33 -29.76 -28.73
N VAL A 6 -51.77 -29.54 -27.49
CA VAL A 6 -51.14 -28.63 -26.53
C VAL A 6 -49.80 -29.25 -26.15
N LEU A 7 -48.69 -28.54 -26.34
CA LEU A 7 -47.39 -28.90 -25.79
C LEU A 7 -46.93 -27.82 -24.82
N LEU A 8 -47.42 -28.01 -23.60
CA LEU A 8 -46.91 -27.51 -22.34
C LEU A 8 -45.56 -28.16 -22.04
N SER A 9 -44.74 -27.48 -21.23
CA SER A 9 -43.54 -27.97 -20.53
C SER A 9 -42.30 -28.19 -21.42
N MET A 10 -41.09 -27.75 -21.08
CA MET A 10 -40.48 -27.68 -19.75
C MET A 10 -39.23 -26.80 -19.87
N ALA A 11 -39.25 -25.60 -19.29
CA ALA A 11 -38.05 -24.78 -19.13
C ALA A 11 -37.19 -25.42 -18.02
N LEU A 12 -36.23 -26.24 -18.41
CA LEU A 12 -35.21 -26.81 -17.53
C LEU A 12 -34.30 -25.68 -17.04
N PHE A 13 -34.55 -25.21 -15.82
CA PHE A 13 -33.61 -24.43 -15.03
C PHE A 13 -32.40 -25.31 -14.71
N LEU A 14 -31.39 -25.31 -15.59
CA LEU A 14 -30.06 -25.82 -15.27
C LEU A 14 -29.41 -24.85 -14.29
N THR A 15 -29.66 -25.06 -13.01
CA THR A 15 -28.81 -24.52 -11.94
C THR A 15 -27.50 -25.31 -11.95
N GLY A 16 -26.56 -24.86 -12.79
CA GLY A 16 -25.19 -25.35 -12.74
C GLY A 16 -24.56 -24.89 -11.43
N CYS A 17 -24.55 -25.74 -10.40
CA CYS A 17 -23.59 -25.60 -9.32
C CYS A 17 -22.20 -25.75 -9.95
N ALA A 18 -21.51 -24.63 -10.16
CA ALA A 18 -20.12 -24.63 -10.56
C ALA A 18 -19.29 -25.15 -9.37
N THR A 19 -18.98 -26.44 -9.37
CA THR A 19 -18.01 -27.02 -8.45
C THR A 19 -16.64 -26.43 -8.80
N THR A 20 -16.10 -25.58 -7.93
CA THR A 20 -14.74 -25.06 -8.07
C THR A 20 -13.76 -26.19 -7.74
N THR A 21 -13.39 -26.99 -8.75
CA THR A 21 -12.31 -27.96 -8.61
C THR A 21 -11.00 -27.20 -8.55
N ILE A 22 -10.36 -27.16 -7.38
CA ILE A 22 -8.99 -26.65 -7.22
C ILE A 22 -8.07 -27.52 -8.09
N GLN A 23 -7.38 -26.91 -9.05
CA GLN A 23 -6.46 -27.65 -9.90
C GLN A 23 -5.19 -27.98 -9.11
N ASN A 24 -4.47 -29.05 -9.45
CA ASN A 24 -3.22 -29.41 -8.76
C ASN A 24 -2.15 -28.30 -8.78
N GLY A 25 -2.23 -27.36 -9.74
CA GLY A 25 -1.36 -26.17 -9.79
C GLY A 25 -1.73 -25.07 -8.79
N ASP A 26 -2.92 -25.13 -8.20
CA ASP A 26 -3.41 -24.23 -7.16
C ASP A 26 -3.12 -24.77 -5.75
N ALA A 27 -2.46 -25.92 -5.64
CA ALA A 27 -2.08 -26.52 -4.37
C ALA A 27 -1.08 -25.61 -3.62
N LEU A 28 -1.46 -25.20 -2.42
CA LEU A 28 -0.62 -24.37 -1.56
C LEU A 28 0.48 -25.20 -0.91
N THR A 29 1.66 -24.62 -0.71
CA THR A 29 2.63 -25.19 0.23
C THR A 29 2.14 -24.96 1.67
N GLU A 30 2.34 -25.94 2.55
CA GLU A 30 1.88 -25.87 3.95
C GLU A 30 2.52 -24.70 4.72
N PHE A 31 3.78 -24.38 4.39
CA PHE A 31 4.56 -23.36 5.08
C PHE A 31 5.04 -22.26 4.14
N LYS A 32 5.41 -21.12 4.73
CA LYS A 32 6.09 -20.04 4.02
C LYS A 32 7.39 -20.57 3.40
N PRO A 33 7.78 -20.05 2.22
CA PRO A 33 9.08 -20.39 1.66
C PRO A 33 10.21 -19.94 2.59
N VAL A 34 11.36 -20.59 2.45
CA VAL A 34 12.61 -20.17 3.10
C VAL A 34 12.90 -18.72 2.70
N LEU A 35 13.42 -17.94 3.67
CA LEU A 35 13.80 -16.55 3.44
C LEU A 35 14.85 -16.47 2.33
N SER A 36 14.55 -15.72 1.26
CA SER A 36 15.50 -15.47 0.18
C SER A 36 16.33 -14.21 0.46
N GLU A 37 17.55 -14.20 -0.06
CA GLU A 37 18.44 -13.03 -0.02
C GLU A 37 17.77 -11.79 -0.66
N ASP A 38 17.03 -11.97 -1.76
CA ASP A 38 16.28 -10.89 -2.41
C ASP A 38 15.25 -10.25 -1.48
N LYS A 39 14.61 -11.05 -0.61
CA LYS A 39 13.63 -10.54 0.36
C LYS A 39 14.31 -9.77 1.49
N GLU A 40 15.47 -10.22 1.94
CA GLU A 40 16.29 -9.49 2.92
C GLU A 40 16.82 -8.19 2.34
N ALA A 41 17.38 -8.22 1.13
CA ALA A 41 17.90 -7.06 0.41
C ALA A 41 16.81 -6.03 0.13
N LEU A 42 15.61 -6.46 -0.29
CA LEU A 42 14.47 -5.57 -0.47
C LEU A 42 14.04 -4.90 0.84
N ARG A 43 14.05 -5.62 1.97
CA ARG A 43 13.74 -4.99 3.27
C ARG A 43 14.82 -3.99 3.67
N ALA A 44 16.09 -4.36 3.51
CA ALA A 44 17.23 -3.50 3.82
C ALA A 44 17.22 -2.21 2.98
N SER A 45 16.78 -2.27 1.72
CA SER A 45 16.73 -1.09 0.84
C SER A 45 15.73 -0.02 1.29
N PHE A 46 14.80 -0.31 2.20
CA PHE A 46 13.87 0.69 2.75
C PHE A 46 14.35 1.35 4.04
N VAL A 47 15.24 0.70 4.80
CA VAL A 47 15.69 1.15 6.14
C VAL A 47 16.54 2.42 6.04
N GLY A 48 16.31 3.41 6.91
CA GLY A 48 17.04 4.68 6.98
C GLY A 48 16.19 5.90 6.62
N LYS A 49 16.84 7.04 6.39
CA LYS A 49 16.19 8.33 6.10
C LYS A 49 16.07 8.58 4.60
N TRP A 50 14.91 9.09 4.19
CA TRP A 50 14.55 9.34 2.81
C TRP A 50 13.79 10.64 2.67
N LEU A 51 14.13 11.45 1.67
CA LEU A 51 13.51 12.73 1.38
C LEU A 51 12.81 12.70 0.03
N SER A 52 11.57 13.19 0.00
CA SER A 52 10.84 13.48 -1.22
C SER A 52 10.44 14.95 -1.27
N LYS A 53 10.56 15.57 -2.43
CA LYS A 53 10.10 16.93 -2.75
C LYS A 53 9.40 16.87 -4.09
N GLN A 54 8.07 16.98 -4.11
CA GLN A 54 7.27 16.84 -5.33
C GLN A 54 6.18 17.91 -5.39
N PRO A 55 5.88 18.46 -6.59
CA PRO A 55 4.80 19.41 -6.75
C PRO A 55 3.45 18.74 -6.46
N THR A 56 2.51 19.52 -5.93
CA THR A 56 1.12 19.06 -5.75
C THR A 56 0.27 19.41 -6.97
N LYS A 57 -0.90 18.78 -7.10
CA LYS A 57 -1.82 19.05 -8.23
C LYS A 57 -2.42 20.46 -8.17
N GLU A 58 -2.41 21.05 -6.98
CA GLU A 58 -2.90 22.38 -6.66
C GLU A 58 -1.86 23.48 -6.94
N GLY A 59 -0.69 23.12 -7.48
CA GLY A 59 0.39 24.04 -7.84
C GLY A 59 1.37 24.35 -6.70
N GLY A 60 1.23 23.68 -5.56
CA GLY A 60 2.13 23.80 -4.42
C GLY A 60 3.28 22.80 -4.44
N MET A 61 3.89 22.58 -3.28
CA MET A 61 4.97 21.61 -3.07
C MET A 61 4.68 20.77 -1.83
N ARG A 62 4.93 19.46 -1.91
CA ARG A 62 4.96 18.56 -0.76
C ARG A 62 6.39 18.09 -0.53
N GLU A 63 6.89 18.34 0.67
CA GLU A 63 8.13 17.77 1.18
C GLU A 63 7.78 16.68 2.21
N THR A 64 8.47 15.55 2.12
CA THR A 64 8.29 14.41 3.02
C THR A 64 9.64 13.86 3.41
N LEU A 65 9.95 13.91 4.71
CA LEU A 65 11.07 13.19 5.29
C LEU A 65 10.53 11.95 6.00
N VAL A 66 10.96 10.76 5.58
CA VAL A 66 10.60 9.49 6.23
C VAL A 66 11.85 8.80 6.75
N GLU A 67 11.82 8.37 8.01
CA GLU A 67 12.79 7.49 8.61
C GLU A 67 12.15 6.14 8.88
N ARG A 68 12.75 5.07 8.35
CA ARG A 68 12.29 3.69 8.56
C ARG A 68 13.33 2.95 9.38
N PHE A 69 12.94 2.48 10.55
CA PHE A 69 13.79 1.73 11.45
C PHE A 69 13.78 0.25 11.11
N ASN A 70 14.88 -0.46 11.45
CA ASN A 70 15.04 -1.87 11.14
C ASN A 70 14.01 -2.77 11.87
N ASP A 71 13.51 -2.31 13.01
CA ASP A 71 12.48 -2.97 13.82
C ASP A 71 11.05 -2.87 13.24
N GLY A 72 10.89 -2.16 12.12
CA GLY A 72 9.59 -2.00 11.46
C GLY A 72 8.80 -0.76 11.89
N GLN A 73 9.36 0.11 12.73
CA GLN A 73 8.77 1.42 13.01
C GLN A 73 9.15 2.45 11.94
N TYR A 74 8.32 3.47 11.77
CA TYR A 74 8.67 4.64 10.97
C TYR A 74 8.35 5.96 11.70
N LEU A 75 9.03 7.02 11.28
CA LEU A 75 8.66 8.41 11.54
C LEU A 75 8.53 9.15 10.20
N ILE A 76 7.48 9.94 10.04
CA ILE A 76 7.30 10.81 8.87
C ILE A 76 7.11 12.25 9.31
N GLU A 77 7.75 13.19 8.63
CA GLU A 77 7.48 14.62 8.69
C GLU A 77 6.98 15.10 7.32
N PHE A 78 5.76 15.63 7.29
CA PHE A 78 5.15 16.26 6.13
C PHE A 78 5.23 17.77 6.24
N LYS A 79 5.64 18.43 5.15
CA LYS A 79 5.46 19.86 4.93
C LYS A 79 4.76 20.07 3.60
N VAL A 80 3.68 20.83 3.60
CA VAL A 80 2.99 21.21 2.37
C VAL A 80 2.99 22.72 2.27
N TYR A 81 3.33 23.19 1.07
CA TYR A 81 3.38 24.59 0.68
C TYR A 81 2.33 24.83 -0.40
N ASP A 82 1.64 25.96 -0.33
CA ASP A 82 0.74 26.41 -1.40
C ASP A 82 1.52 26.94 -2.63
N ALA A 83 0.79 27.37 -3.65
CA ALA A 83 1.37 27.93 -4.88
C ALA A 83 2.15 29.24 -4.66
N ALA A 84 1.92 29.94 -3.56
CA ALA A 84 2.67 31.14 -3.17
C ALA A 84 3.94 30.80 -2.36
N GLY A 85 4.17 29.51 -2.06
CA GLY A 85 5.28 29.05 -1.23
C GLY A 85 5.04 29.20 0.27
N THR A 86 3.81 29.50 0.70
CA THR A 86 3.44 29.56 2.12
C THR A 86 3.21 28.16 2.64
N MET A 87 3.84 27.81 3.76
CA MET A 87 3.61 26.51 4.41
C MET A 87 2.21 26.48 5.01
N THR A 88 1.39 25.54 4.55
CA THR A 88 0.00 25.36 4.99
C THR A 88 -0.19 24.16 5.90
N ILE A 89 0.69 23.15 5.80
CA ILE A 89 0.64 21.94 6.63
C ILE A 89 2.04 21.63 7.16
N THR A 90 2.11 21.31 8.45
CA THR A 90 3.24 20.65 9.10
C THR A 90 2.71 19.55 10.01
N GLN A 91 3.14 18.31 9.79
CA GLN A 91 2.64 17.15 10.53
C GLN A 91 3.74 16.13 10.75
N LYS A 92 3.79 15.55 11.94
CA LYS A 92 4.67 14.42 12.26
C LYS A 92 3.84 13.21 12.62
N GLU A 93 4.22 12.07 12.09
CA GLU A 93 3.52 10.81 12.28
C GLU A 93 4.48 9.70 12.68
N PHE A 94 3.95 8.72 13.39
CA PHE A 94 4.62 7.46 13.65
C PHE A 94 3.73 6.28 13.28
N GLY A 95 4.36 5.16 12.98
CA GLY A 95 3.65 3.96 12.64
C GLY A 95 4.56 2.77 12.43
N VAL A 96 3.99 1.74 11.81
CA VAL A 96 4.73 0.55 11.42
C VAL A 96 4.72 0.38 9.91
N TRP A 97 5.79 -0.22 9.38
CA TRP A 97 5.94 -0.46 7.95
C TRP A 97 6.41 -1.88 7.66
N GLY A 98 6.14 -2.32 6.43
CA GLY A 98 6.69 -3.55 5.90
C GLY A 98 6.79 -3.53 4.40
N VAL A 99 7.51 -4.52 3.87
CA VAL A 99 7.70 -4.71 2.44
C VAL A 99 7.77 -6.21 2.13
N SER A 100 6.99 -6.66 1.15
CA SER A 100 6.96 -8.06 0.71
C SER A 100 6.28 -8.17 -0.65
N GLY A 101 6.76 -9.08 -1.50
CA GLY A 101 6.08 -9.41 -2.77
C GLY A 101 5.86 -8.22 -3.71
N GLY A 102 6.80 -7.26 -3.74
CA GLY A 102 6.68 -6.04 -4.55
C GLY A 102 5.71 -4.99 -3.97
N VAL A 103 5.21 -5.19 -2.76
CA VAL A 103 4.33 -4.25 -2.04
C VAL A 103 5.06 -3.68 -0.84
N TYR A 104 5.10 -2.36 -0.76
CA TYR A 104 5.43 -1.62 0.45
C TYR A 104 4.13 -1.19 1.12
N PHE A 105 4.04 -1.24 2.45
CA PHE A 105 2.85 -0.85 3.18
C PHE A 105 3.20 -0.14 4.48
N THR A 106 2.29 0.74 4.91
CA THR A 106 2.37 1.45 6.18
C THR A 106 1.08 1.28 6.95
N MET A 107 1.20 1.22 8.27
CA MET A 107 0.08 1.31 9.20
C MET A 107 0.35 2.50 10.10
N TYR A 108 -0.41 3.56 9.91
CA TYR A 108 -0.38 4.76 10.75
C TYR A 108 -0.82 4.41 12.16
N ARG A 109 -0.01 4.79 13.16
CA ARG A 109 -0.29 4.54 14.58
C ARG A 109 -0.56 5.80 15.38
N GLY A 110 -0.34 6.98 14.80
CA GLY A 110 -0.63 8.23 15.46
C GLY A 110 0.26 9.38 15.00
N LEU A 111 -0.03 10.55 15.57
CA LEU A 111 0.67 11.80 15.30
C LEU A 111 1.56 12.18 16.47
N ILE A 112 2.56 13.01 16.19
CA ILE A 112 3.48 13.58 17.18
C ILE A 112 3.23 15.08 17.23
N GLU A 113 2.68 15.57 18.34
CA GLU A 113 2.41 16.97 18.57
C GLU A 113 3.11 17.42 19.84
N ARG A 114 3.91 18.51 19.75
CA ARG A 114 4.64 19.10 20.89
C ARG A 114 5.52 18.10 21.65
N GLY A 115 5.98 17.04 20.98
CA GLY A 115 6.82 15.98 21.55
C GLY A 115 6.04 14.83 22.20
N GLU A 116 4.71 14.89 22.19
CA GLU A 116 3.84 13.83 22.71
C GLU A 116 3.27 12.98 21.58
N LEU A 117 3.05 11.69 21.87
CA LEU A 117 2.44 10.74 20.94
C LEU A 117 0.93 10.70 21.16
N TYR A 118 0.18 10.84 20.06
CA TYR A 118 -1.28 10.76 20.05
C TYR A 118 -1.69 9.57 19.19
N PRO A 119 -2.01 8.40 19.81
CA PRO A 119 -2.32 7.18 19.07
C PRO A 119 -3.60 7.30 18.24
N SER A 120 -3.63 6.63 17.09
CA SER A 120 -4.81 6.48 16.25
C SER A 120 -5.59 5.21 16.58
N ASP A 121 -6.84 5.14 16.10
CA ASP A 121 -7.64 3.91 16.16
C ASP A 121 -7.09 2.86 15.17
N PRO A 122 -6.56 1.71 15.64
CA PRO A 122 -6.02 0.69 14.75
C PRO A 122 -7.10 -0.04 13.95
N SER A 123 -8.39 0.10 14.29
CA SER A 123 -9.49 -0.51 13.55
C SER A 123 -9.95 0.31 12.34
N ASP A 124 -9.51 1.57 12.25
CA ASP A 124 -9.84 2.43 11.12
C ASP A 124 -9.02 2.04 9.87
N ALA A 125 -9.73 1.58 8.84
CA ALA A 125 -9.15 1.17 7.57
C ALA A 125 -8.41 2.32 6.84
N TYR A 126 -8.73 3.57 7.16
CA TYR A 126 -8.04 4.75 6.63
C TYR A 126 -6.55 4.78 7.00
N ASN A 127 -6.16 4.15 8.11
CA ASN A 127 -4.79 4.18 8.63
C ASN A 127 -3.82 3.24 7.92
N TYR A 128 -4.24 2.60 6.82
CA TYR A 128 -3.47 1.56 6.14
C TYR A 128 -3.25 1.93 4.68
N ASP A 129 -1.99 2.17 4.31
CA ASP A 129 -1.62 2.42 2.93
C ASP A 129 -0.84 1.25 2.34
N SER A 130 -1.07 1.00 1.06
CA SER A 130 -0.31 0.05 0.27
C SER A 130 0.19 0.69 -1.00
N TYR A 131 1.39 0.28 -1.39
CA TYR A 131 2.14 0.86 -2.49
C TYR A 131 2.77 -0.24 -3.33
N ARG A 132 2.63 -0.14 -4.65
CA ARG A 132 3.42 -0.95 -5.57
C ARG A 132 4.80 -0.35 -5.69
N ILE A 133 5.82 -1.17 -5.45
CA ILE A 133 7.21 -0.79 -5.64
C ILE A 133 7.48 -0.70 -7.14
N LEU A 134 8.06 0.42 -7.58
CA LEU A 134 8.44 0.64 -8.97
C LEU A 134 9.95 0.51 -9.15
N GLU A 135 10.72 1.08 -8.22
CA GLU A 135 12.18 1.02 -8.22
C GLU A 135 12.73 1.05 -6.79
N THR A 136 13.81 0.31 -6.54
CA THR A 136 14.58 0.41 -5.30
C THR A 136 16.08 0.36 -5.60
N SER A 137 16.84 1.26 -5.01
CA SER A 137 18.29 1.22 -4.98
C SER A 137 18.81 1.73 -3.64
N GLN A 138 20.13 1.76 -3.46
CA GLN A 138 20.74 2.33 -2.25
C GLN A 138 20.50 3.84 -2.10
N LYS A 139 20.17 4.54 -3.21
CA LYS A 139 20.04 6.00 -3.25
C LYS A 139 18.64 6.49 -3.58
N GLN A 140 17.80 5.66 -4.20
CA GLN A 140 16.49 6.04 -4.67
C GLN A 140 15.43 4.98 -4.33
N LEU A 141 14.25 5.45 -3.95
CA LEU A 141 13.04 4.63 -3.89
C LEU A 141 11.96 5.27 -4.75
N GLU A 142 11.22 4.44 -5.47
CA GLU A 142 10.04 4.87 -6.20
C GLU A 142 8.90 3.89 -6.00
N TYR A 143 7.72 4.42 -5.67
CA TYR A 143 6.54 3.61 -5.45
C TYR A 143 5.24 4.34 -5.79
N LEU A 144 4.23 3.57 -6.17
CA LEU A 144 2.90 4.04 -6.56
C LEU A 144 1.89 3.68 -5.47
N SER A 145 1.16 4.65 -4.93
CA SER A 145 0.02 4.38 -4.05
C SER A 145 -1.04 3.59 -4.79
N LEU A 146 -1.45 2.46 -4.23
CA LEU A 146 -2.51 1.63 -4.80
C LEU A 146 -3.90 2.27 -4.59
N SER A 147 -4.05 3.14 -3.59
CA SER A 147 -5.31 3.83 -3.28
C SER A 147 -5.49 5.13 -4.09
N SER A 148 -4.45 5.96 -4.19
CA SER A 148 -4.55 7.29 -4.83
C SER A 148 -3.98 7.35 -6.25
N GLY A 149 -3.18 6.36 -6.66
CA GLY A 149 -2.43 6.40 -7.92
C GLY A 149 -1.28 7.42 -7.93
N ASN A 150 -0.98 8.06 -6.80
CA ASN A 150 0.14 8.98 -6.69
C ASN A 150 1.47 8.23 -6.74
N ARG A 151 2.41 8.73 -7.55
CA ARG A 151 3.78 8.23 -7.65
C ARG A 151 4.68 9.06 -6.74
N PHE A 152 5.37 8.38 -5.84
CA PHE A 152 6.32 9.03 -4.93
C PHE A 152 7.74 8.60 -5.25
N THR A 153 8.62 9.60 -5.36
CA THR A 153 10.06 9.40 -5.57
C THR A 153 10.81 9.96 -4.38
N TYR A 154 11.70 9.16 -3.80
CA TYR A 154 12.51 9.52 -2.65
C TYR A 154 13.99 9.35 -2.96
N GLN A 155 14.79 10.24 -2.39
CA GLN A 155 16.24 10.16 -2.38
C GLN A 155 16.72 9.85 -0.96
N LYS A 156 17.77 9.04 -0.84
CA LYS A 156 18.39 8.71 0.44
C LYS A 156 19.00 9.97 1.05
N VAL A 157 18.82 10.15 2.35
CA VAL A 157 19.57 11.14 3.12
C VAL A 157 20.84 10.45 3.65
N GLU A 158 22.00 11.01 3.32
CA GLU A 158 23.31 10.55 3.81
C GLU A 158 23.50 10.82 5.32
#